data_AF-A0A7X8EPV4-F1
#
_entry.id   AF-A0A7X8EPV4-F1
#
_cell.length_a   1.000
_cell.length_b   1.000
_cell.length_c   1.000
_cell.angle_alpha   90.00
_cell.angle_beta   90.00
_cell.angle_gamma   90.00
#
_symmetry.space_group_name_H-M   'P 1'
#
loop_
_entity.id
_entity.type
_entity.pdbx_description
1 polymer ?
#
loop_
_entity_poly.entity_id
_entity_poly.type
_entity_poly.pdbx_seq_one_letter_code
_entity_poly.pdbx_strand_id
1 'polypeptide(L)'
;MPDKADVSVKNSMYYVYEMLQIMPVIFILTAIIEAWVPKEVIMNGFGEKAGIKGSFFSFLLGSFSAGPIYAAFPISKMLLKKGASIGNIVIILSSWAVIKIPMLANEAKFLGPKFMGIRWVLTVISIIIMACIVSLFVKKEDIPDEEEVDISKITEVRIDEDYCIGCGLCKKLSPEHFEMVDKKARWKKVKVDDMEIKKLRPVIEKCPSKAIGFK
;
A
#
# COMPACT_ATOMS: atom_id res chain seq x y z
N MET A 1 32.33 -23.94 9.25
CA MET A 1 32.24 -22.94 10.33
C MET A 1 30.78 -22.85 10.80
N PRO A 2 30.32 -23.82 11.62
CA PRO A 2 28.94 -23.84 12.14
C PRO A 2 28.63 -22.61 13.02
N ASP A 3 29.59 -22.05 13.75
CA ASP A 3 29.37 -20.88 14.62
C ASP A 3 28.92 -19.62 13.85
N LYS A 4 29.37 -19.46 12.59
CA LYS A 4 28.95 -18.34 11.76
C LYS A 4 27.50 -18.47 11.30
N ALA A 5 27.01 -19.70 11.14
CA ALA A 5 25.62 -19.95 10.76
C ALA A 5 24.67 -19.54 11.89
N ASP A 6 24.98 -19.92 13.13
CA ASP A 6 24.16 -19.57 14.29
C ASP A 6 24.11 -18.06 14.54
N VAL A 7 25.24 -17.36 14.36
CA VAL A 7 25.30 -15.89 14.47
C VAL A 7 24.47 -15.23 13.36
N SER A 8 24.55 -15.71 12.12
CA SER A 8 23.74 -15.19 11.02
C SER A 8 22.24 -15.37 11.28
N VAL A 9 21.80 -16.53 11.74
CA VAL A 9 20.39 -16.79 12.06
C VAL A 9 19.90 -15.86 13.16
N LYS A 10 20.69 -15.68 14.23
CA LYS A 10 20.35 -14.75 15.31
C LYS A 10 20.22 -13.30 14.82
N ASN A 11 21.15 -12.84 13.99
CA ASN A 11 21.10 -11.49 13.43
C ASN A 11 19.89 -11.30 12.50
N SER A 12 19.59 -12.28 11.64
CA SER A 12 18.39 -12.24 10.80
C SER A 12 17.11 -12.19 11.63
N MET A 13 17.01 -13.00 12.69
CA MET A 13 15.86 -12.98 13.61
C MET A 13 15.71 -11.66 14.35
N TYR A 14 16.84 -11.05 14.75
CA TYR A 14 16.84 -9.70 15.33
C TYR A 14 16.22 -8.68 14.38
N TYR A 15 16.63 -8.67 13.10
CA TYR A 15 16.04 -7.74 12.13
C TYR A 15 14.56 -7.99 11.90
N VAL A 16 14.12 -9.25 11.80
CA VAL A 16 12.68 -9.56 11.66
C VAL A 16 11.88 -9.04 12.85
N TYR A 17 12.39 -9.21 14.07
CA TYR A 17 11.74 -8.71 15.28
C TYR A 17 11.68 -7.18 15.30
N GLU A 18 12.78 -6.51 14.96
CA GLU A 18 12.85 -5.05 14.84
C GLU A 18 11.85 -4.52 13.80
N MET A 19 11.72 -5.21 12.65
CA MET A 19 10.74 -4.90 11.61
C MET A 19 9.29 -4.97 12.12
N LEU A 20 8.96 -6.05 12.83
CA LEU A 20 7.62 -6.26 13.40
C LEU A 20 7.28 -5.23 14.49
N GLN A 21 8.27 -4.78 15.27
CA GLN A 21 8.04 -3.79 16.33
C GLN A 21 7.81 -2.37 15.77
N ILE A 22 8.49 -2.00 14.68
CA ILE A 22 8.38 -0.66 14.08
C ILE A 22 7.09 -0.52 13.25
N MET A 23 6.65 -1.59 12.60
CA MET A 23 5.54 -1.59 11.64
C MET A 23 4.20 -1.04 12.23
N PRO A 24 3.75 -1.42 13.44
CA PRO A 24 2.55 -0.86 14.05
C PRO A 24 2.61 0.66 14.23
N VAL A 25 3.76 1.19 14.66
CA VAL A 25 3.95 2.63 14.85
C VAL A 25 3.82 3.36 13.52
N ILE A 26 4.43 2.82 12.46
CA ILE A 26 4.31 3.40 11.12
C ILE A 26 2.86 3.37 10.65
N PHE A 27 2.14 2.26 10.81
CA PHE A 27 0.73 2.18 10.41
C PHE A 27 -0.17 3.17 11.16
N ILE A 28 0.04 3.34 12.46
CA ILE A 28 -0.70 4.33 13.26
C ILE A 28 -0.39 5.75 12.76
N LEU A 29 0.89 6.09 12.55
CA LEU A 29 1.28 7.39 12.03
C LEU A 29 0.70 7.63 10.63
N THR A 30 0.74 6.63 9.75
CA THR A 30 0.14 6.75 8.41
C THR A 30 -1.36 6.96 8.48
N ALA A 31 -2.08 6.24 9.36
CA ALA A 31 -3.52 6.40 9.52
C ALA A 31 -3.89 7.79 10.06
N ILE A 32 -3.10 8.35 11.00
CA ILE A 32 -3.31 9.70 11.53
C ILE A 32 -3.08 10.74 10.42
N ILE A 33 -1.97 10.63 9.68
CA ILE A 33 -1.68 11.52 8.55
C ILE A 33 -2.75 11.36 7.47
N GLU A 34 -3.25 10.15 7.26
CA GLU A 34 -4.34 9.87 6.33
C GLU A 34 -5.64 10.56 6.76
N ALA A 35 -5.97 10.54 8.04
CA ALA A 35 -7.16 11.22 8.56
C ALA A 35 -7.03 12.76 8.52
N TRP A 36 -5.83 13.29 8.74
CA TRP A 36 -5.62 14.74 8.91
C TRP A 36 -5.26 15.50 7.64
N VAL A 37 -4.54 14.88 6.69
CA VAL A 37 -4.05 15.60 5.50
C VAL A 37 -5.12 15.59 4.41
N PRO A 38 -5.63 16.76 3.96
CA PRO A 38 -6.66 16.80 2.91
C PRO A 38 -6.14 16.25 1.58
N LYS A 39 -7.05 15.68 0.78
CA LYS A 39 -6.72 15.18 -0.57
C LYS A 39 -6.18 16.29 -1.47
N GLU A 40 -6.70 17.50 -1.32
CA GLU A 40 -6.32 18.70 -2.08
C GLU A 40 -4.85 19.05 -1.86
N VAL A 41 -4.36 18.93 -0.62
CA VAL A 41 -2.96 19.19 -0.28
C VAL A 41 -2.05 18.19 -0.98
N ILE A 42 -2.43 16.91 -0.98
CA ILE A 42 -1.67 15.86 -1.67
C ILE A 42 -1.72 16.04 -3.18
N MET A 43 -2.88 16.36 -3.76
CA MET A 43 -2.99 16.57 -5.20
C MET A 43 -2.21 17.80 -5.67
N ASN A 44 -2.20 18.88 -4.89
CA ASN A 44 -1.43 20.09 -5.20
C ASN A 44 0.08 19.89 -5.02
N GLY A 45 0.50 19.11 -4.02
CA GLY A 45 1.91 18.88 -3.69
C GLY A 45 2.55 17.70 -4.41
N PHE A 46 1.80 16.64 -4.71
CA PHE A 46 2.29 15.35 -5.21
C PHE A 46 1.48 14.79 -6.38
N GLY A 47 0.39 15.45 -6.80
CA GLY A 47 -0.43 15.01 -7.93
C GLY A 47 0.21 15.21 -9.29
N GLU A 48 -0.42 14.69 -10.34
CA GLU A 48 0.06 14.82 -11.73
C GLU A 48 0.14 16.27 -12.19
N LYS A 49 -0.78 17.12 -11.70
CA LYS A 49 -0.81 18.56 -12.01
C LYS A 49 0.23 19.39 -11.26
N ALA A 50 0.94 18.81 -10.28
CA ALA A 50 1.96 19.50 -9.51
C ALA A 50 3.26 19.76 -10.31
N GLY A 51 3.46 19.03 -11.42
CA GLY A 51 4.63 19.17 -12.29
C GLY A 51 5.96 19.04 -11.54
N ILE A 52 6.95 19.86 -11.92
CA ILE A 52 8.31 19.84 -11.34
C ILE A 52 8.29 20.13 -9.83
N LYS A 53 7.38 20.98 -9.36
CA LYS A 53 7.24 21.28 -7.93
C LYS A 53 6.93 20.02 -7.13
N GLY A 54 6.07 19.15 -7.68
CA GLY A 54 5.73 17.90 -7.02
C GLY A 54 6.88 16.90 -6.97
N SER A 55 7.70 16.82 -8.02
CA SER A 55 8.92 16.00 -8.01
C SER A 55 9.92 16.49 -6.98
N PHE A 56 10.06 17.81 -6.81
CA PHE A 56 10.93 18.39 -5.79
C PHE A 56 10.45 18.08 -4.36
N PHE A 57 9.15 18.26 -4.07
CA PHE A 57 8.60 17.90 -2.76
C PHE A 57 8.68 16.40 -2.48
N SER A 58 8.47 15.56 -3.49
CA SER A 58 8.63 14.10 -3.44
C SER A 58 10.06 13.71 -3.07
N PHE A 59 11.04 14.35 -3.70
CA PHE A 59 12.45 14.14 -3.43
C PHE A 59 12.81 14.50 -1.99
N LEU A 60 12.40 15.69 -1.55
CA LEU A 60 12.64 16.17 -0.19
C LEU A 60 11.98 15.26 0.85
N LEU A 61 10.72 14.89 0.64
CA LEU A 61 10.01 14.00 1.54
C LEU A 61 10.76 12.67 1.70
N GLY A 62 11.20 12.06 0.60
CA GLY A 62 11.99 10.83 0.66
C GLY A 62 13.37 11.02 1.32
N SER A 63 14.07 12.12 1.03
CA SER A 63 15.43 12.37 1.53
C SER A 63 15.48 12.71 3.03
N PHE A 64 14.45 13.38 3.54
CA PHE A 64 14.31 13.69 4.96
C PHE A 64 13.72 12.54 5.78
N SER A 65 13.02 11.62 5.11
CA SER A 65 12.40 10.49 5.80
C SER A 65 13.46 9.57 6.37
N ALA A 66 13.54 9.55 7.71
CA ALA A 66 14.41 8.66 8.45
C ALA A 66 13.68 7.34 8.70
N GLY A 67 14.39 6.23 8.52
CA GLY A 67 13.89 4.92 8.85
C GLY A 67 14.08 3.89 7.75
N PRO A 68 13.57 2.68 7.99
CA PRO A 68 13.67 1.57 7.06
C PRO A 68 12.73 1.77 5.86
N ILE A 69 13.11 1.24 4.70
CA ILE A 69 12.36 1.42 3.45
C ILE A 69 10.94 0.87 3.50
N TYR A 70 10.68 -0.18 4.30
CA TYR A 70 9.35 -0.76 4.39
C TYR A 70 8.32 0.20 4.99
N ALA A 71 8.77 1.21 5.76
CA ALA A 71 7.89 2.26 6.28
C ALA A 71 7.39 3.21 5.18
N ALA A 72 8.11 3.30 4.06
CA ALA A 72 7.75 4.13 2.94
C ALA A 72 6.52 3.59 2.18
N PHE A 73 6.33 2.26 2.14
CA PHE A 73 5.24 1.66 1.36
C PHE A 73 3.83 2.04 1.86
N PRO A 74 3.50 1.96 3.17
CA PRO A 74 2.21 2.44 3.67
C PRO A 74 1.95 3.91 3.35
N ILE A 75 2.98 4.76 3.49
CA ILE A 75 2.90 6.19 3.19
C ILE A 75 2.65 6.41 1.70
N SER A 76 3.39 5.71 0.84
CA SER A 76 3.21 5.78 -0.61
C SER A 76 1.83 5.29 -1.05
N LYS A 77 1.30 4.23 -0.43
CA LYS A 77 -0.08 3.75 -0.68
C LYS A 77 -1.11 4.82 -0.33
N MET A 78 -1.00 5.43 0.85
CA MET A 78 -1.87 6.52 1.29
C MET A 78 -1.80 7.75 0.36
N LEU A 79 -0.60 8.16 -0.04
CA LEU A 79 -0.40 9.28 -0.97
C LEU A 79 -1.00 8.98 -2.35
N LEU A 80 -0.82 7.75 -2.84
CA LEU A 80 -1.38 7.30 -4.11
C LEU A 80 -2.92 7.32 -4.08
N LYS A 81 -3.54 6.79 -3.02
CA LYS A 81 -5.01 6.85 -2.81
C LYS A 81 -5.55 8.29 -2.81
N LYS A 82 -4.76 9.24 -2.31
CA LYS A 82 -5.08 10.67 -2.32
C LYS A 82 -4.75 11.39 -3.63
N GLY A 83 -4.34 10.67 -4.68
CA GLY A 83 -4.16 11.23 -6.02
C GLY A 83 -2.75 11.70 -6.32
N ALA A 84 -1.74 11.29 -5.54
CA ALA A 84 -0.34 11.45 -5.95
C ALA A 84 -0.08 10.77 -7.31
N SER A 85 0.88 11.29 -8.08
CA SER A 85 1.30 10.67 -9.33
C SER A 85 2.23 9.49 -9.07
N ILE A 86 2.20 8.48 -9.95
CA ILE A 86 3.09 7.31 -9.86
C ILE A 86 4.55 7.75 -9.90
N GLY A 87 4.91 8.70 -10.78
CA GLY A 87 6.26 9.25 -10.84
C GLY A 87 6.72 9.85 -9.51
N ASN A 88 5.85 10.62 -8.83
CA ASN A 88 6.18 11.19 -7.52
C ASN A 88 6.33 10.12 -6.43
N ILE A 89 5.53 9.06 -6.47
CA ILE A 89 5.70 7.90 -5.58
C ILE A 89 7.06 7.22 -5.81
N VAL A 90 7.46 7.01 -7.07
CA VAL A 90 8.77 6.42 -7.40
C VAL A 90 9.90 7.31 -6.88
N ILE A 91 9.80 8.63 -7.03
CA ILE A 91 10.79 9.57 -6.49
C ILE A 91 10.89 9.45 -4.96
N ILE A 92 9.76 9.41 -4.25
CA ILE A 92 9.73 9.25 -2.78
C ILE A 92 10.44 7.96 -2.37
N LEU A 93 10.02 6.82 -2.94
CA LEU A 93 10.56 5.50 -2.58
C LEU A 93 12.06 5.41 -2.88
N SER A 94 12.49 5.93 -4.03
CA SER A 94 13.88 5.88 -4.44
C SER A 94 14.75 6.79 -3.58
N SER A 95 14.31 8.03 -3.34
CA SER A 95 15.01 8.99 -2.49
C SER A 95 15.16 8.46 -1.07
N TRP A 96 14.10 7.88 -0.50
CA TRP A 96 14.11 7.24 0.81
C TRP A 96 15.14 6.10 0.89
N ALA A 97 15.26 5.30 -0.17
CA ALA A 97 16.18 4.18 -0.21
C ALA A 97 17.66 4.60 -0.18
N VAL A 98 18.03 5.64 -0.94
CA VAL A 98 19.45 5.91 -1.27
C VAL A 98 19.99 7.26 -0.81
N ILE A 99 19.13 8.19 -0.38
CA ILE A 99 19.53 9.54 0.00
C ILE A 99 19.18 9.77 1.46
N LYS A 100 20.18 9.59 2.33
CA LYS A 100 20.05 9.80 3.78
C LYS A 100 21.11 10.78 4.24
N ILE A 101 20.71 11.78 5.02
CA ILE A 101 21.62 12.81 5.54
C ILE A 101 22.82 12.20 6.30
N PRO A 102 22.63 11.22 7.22
CA PRO A 102 23.76 10.58 7.89
C PRO A 102 24.71 9.85 6.93
N MET A 103 24.17 9.24 5.87
CA MET A 103 24.96 8.56 4.85
C MET A 103 25.80 9.54 4.03
N LEU A 104 25.21 10.66 3.59
CA LEU A 104 25.94 11.71 2.87
C LEU A 104 27.05 12.33 3.72
N ALA A 105 26.79 12.57 5.02
CA ALA A 105 27.81 13.05 5.94
C ALA A 105 28.96 12.05 6.11
N ASN A 106 28.63 10.75 6.21
CA ASN A 106 29.62 9.68 6.28
C ASN A 106 30.49 9.63 5.02
N GLU A 107 29.88 9.71 3.84
CA GLU A 107 30.60 9.74 2.57
C GLU A 107 31.49 10.98 2.42
N ALA A 108 30.99 12.15 2.78
CA ALA A 108 31.78 13.38 2.76
C ALA A 108 33.02 13.26 3.65
N LYS A 109 32.87 12.62 4.83
CA LYS A 109 33.95 12.43 5.80
C LYS A 109 34.98 11.40 5.35
N PHE A 110 34.55 10.25 4.81
CA PHE A 110 35.44 9.13 4.51
C PHE A 110 35.93 9.07 3.05
N LEU A 111 35.11 9.52 2.09
CA LEU A 111 35.39 9.46 0.65
C LEU A 111 35.61 10.85 0.03
N GLY A 112 35.31 11.91 0.79
CA GLY A 112 35.50 13.30 0.39
C GLY A 112 34.28 13.91 -0.31
N PRO A 113 34.14 15.24 -0.25
CA PRO A 113 32.95 15.94 -0.73
C PRO A 113 32.77 15.88 -2.26
N LYS A 114 33.88 15.76 -3.01
CA LYS A 114 33.82 15.60 -4.48
C LYS A 114 33.14 14.28 -4.87
N PHE A 115 33.50 13.17 -4.22
CA PHE A 115 32.90 11.86 -4.46
C PHE A 115 31.41 11.87 -4.10
N MET A 116 31.08 12.36 -2.91
CA MET A 116 29.70 12.51 -2.44
C MET A 116 28.86 13.31 -3.44
N GLY A 117 29.36 14.46 -3.91
CA GLY A 117 28.66 15.33 -4.85
C GLY A 117 28.36 14.64 -6.19
N ILE A 118 29.37 13.98 -6.78
CA ILE A 118 29.21 13.25 -8.05
C ILE A 118 28.17 12.12 -7.89
N ARG A 119 28.31 11.30 -6.84
CA ARG A 119 27.38 10.20 -6.56
C ARG A 119 25.96 10.73 -6.37
N TRP A 120 25.79 11.80 -5.60
CA TRP A 120 24.49 12.40 -5.34
C TRP A 120 23.82 12.90 -6.63
N VAL A 121 24.55 13.66 -7.48
CA VAL A 121 24.02 14.15 -8.76
C VAL A 121 23.60 13.00 -9.68
N LEU A 122 24.46 11.99 -9.84
CA LEU A 122 24.14 10.82 -10.65
C LEU A 122 22.90 10.11 -10.12
N THR A 123 22.79 9.96 -8.80
CA THR A 123 21.65 9.32 -8.14
C THR A 123 20.35 10.10 -8.39
N VAL A 124 20.36 11.42 -8.23
CA VAL A 124 19.18 12.28 -8.48
C VAL A 124 18.73 12.14 -9.94
N ILE A 125 19.66 12.19 -10.89
CA ILE A 125 19.34 12.01 -12.32
C ILE A 125 18.73 10.63 -12.57
N SER A 126 19.33 9.56 -12.02
CA SER A 126 18.81 8.20 -12.15
C SER A 126 17.41 8.06 -11.56
N ILE A 127 17.11 8.69 -10.42
CA ILE A 127 15.78 8.68 -9.80
C ILE A 127 14.75 9.32 -10.73
N ILE A 128 15.06 10.49 -11.31
CA ILE A 128 14.14 11.20 -12.22
C ILE A 128 13.89 10.38 -13.49
N ILE A 129 14.94 9.80 -14.08
CA ILE A 129 14.81 8.92 -15.25
C ILE A 129 13.94 7.71 -14.92
N MET A 130 14.19 7.05 -13.79
CA MET A 130 13.43 5.89 -13.36
C MET A 130 11.96 6.25 -13.10
N ALA A 131 11.69 7.38 -12.45
CA ALA A 131 10.34 7.87 -12.24
C ALA A 131 9.59 8.11 -13.56
N CYS A 132 10.27 8.70 -14.55
CA CYS A 132 9.71 8.90 -15.89
C CYS A 132 9.38 7.55 -16.55
N ILE A 133 10.34 6.63 -16.60
CA ILE A 133 10.15 5.30 -17.20
C ILE A 133 8.99 4.58 -16.52
N VAL A 134 9.01 4.44 -15.20
CA VAL A 134 7.97 3.72 -14.46
C VAL A 134 6.60 4.38 -14.64
N SER A 135 6.52 5.71 -14.68
CA SER A 135 5.26 6.42 -14.91
C SER A 135 4.66 6.20 -16.31
N LEU A 136 5.47 5.77 -17.29
CA LEU A 136 4.99 5.42 -18.62
C LEU A 136 4.49 3.98 -18.69
N PHE A 137 5.12 3.06 -17.97
CA PHE A 137 4.77 1.64 -18.01
C PHE A 137 3.66 1.25 -17.03
N VAL A 138 3.59 1.90 -15.88
CA VAL A 138 2.65 1.55 -14.81
C VAL A 138 1.51 2.57 -14.80
N LYS A 139 0.28 2.10 -14.97
CA LYS A 139 -0.92 2.92 -14.80
C LYS A 139 -1.51 2.74 -13.41
N LYS A 140 -2.33 3.70 -12.98
CA LYS A 140 -2.98 3.63 -11.67
C LYS A 140 -3.97 2.46 -11.62
N GLU A 141 -4.61 2.16 -12.74
CA GLU A 141 -5.54 1.03 -12.86
C GLU A 141 -4.89 -0.34 -12.63
N ASP A 142 -3.58 -0.47 -12.84
CA ASP A 142 -2.84 -1.73 -12.68
C ASP A 142 -2.46 -2.01 -11.22
N ILE A 143 -2.58 -1.00 -10.35
CA ILE A 143 -2.24 -1.12 -8.93
C ILE A 143 -3.48 -1.62 -8.20
N PRO A 144 -3.45 -2.83 -7.60
CA PRO A 144 -4.59 -3.35 -6.89
C PRO A 144 -4.92 -2.39 -5.74
N ASP A 145 -6.06 -1.72 -5.86
CA ASP A 145 -6.69 -1.06 -4.72
C ASP A 145 -7.15 -2.19 -3.79
N GLU A 146 -6.28 -2.54 -2.85
CA GLU A 146 -6.75 -3.07 -1.58
C GLU A 146 -7.53 -1.92 -0.92
N GLU A 147 -8.79 -1.80 -1.34
CA GLU A 147 -9.83 -1.13 -0.60
C GLU A 147 -9.77 -1.74 0.80
N GLU A 148 -9.36 -0.93 1.78
CA GLU A 148 -9.98 -1.09 3.09
C GLU A 148 -11.45 -0.95 2.80
N VAL A 149 -12.14 -2.07 2.80
CA VAL A 149 -13.58 -2.17 2.56
C VAL A 149 -14.24 -1.15 3.47
N ASP A 150 -14.59 -0.01 2.87
CA ASP A 150 -15.25 1.10 3.51
C ASP A 150 -16.66 0.60 3.81
N ILE A 151 -16.86 0.16 5.06
CA ILE A 151 -18.11 -0.45 5.53
C ILE A 151 -19.28 0.51 5.22
N SER A 152 -19.02 1.82 5.18
CA SER A 152 -20.00 2.87 4.86
C SER A 152 -20.47 2.92 3.40
N LYS A 153 -19.75 2.26 2.46
CA LYS A 153 -20.10 2.21 1.03
C LYS A 153 -20.71 0.88 0.57
N ILE A 154 -20.60 -0.18 1.36
CA ILE A 154 -21.24 -1.45 1.03
C ILE A 154 -22.75 -1.25 1.17
N THR A 155 -23.44 -1.24 0.05
CA THR A 155 -24.91 -1.14 0.05
C THR A 155 -25.55 -2.47 -0.28
N GLU A 156 -24.84 -3.37 -0.96
CA GLU A 156 -25.41 -4.58 -1.53
C GLU A 156 -24.44 -5.78 -1.44
N VAL A 157 -24.96 -7.01 -1.36
CA VAL A 157 -24.19 -8.23 -1.64
C VAL A 157 -24.43 -8.62 -3.07
N ARG A 158 -23.37 -8.70 -3.88
CA ARG A 158 -23.41 -9.20 -5.24
C ARG A 158 -23.19 -10.71 -5.24
N ILE A 159 -24.04 -11.42 -5.97
CA ILE A 159 -23.84 -12.84 -6.30
C ILE A 159 -23.71 -12.95 -7.81
N ASP A 160 -22.61 -13.53 -8.26
CA ASP A 160 -22.41 -13.85 -9.66
C ASP A 160 -22.99 -15.24 -9.94
N GLU A 161 -24.16 -15.27 -10.58
CA GLU A 161 -24.86 -16.52 -10.88
C GLU A 161 -24.06 -17.43 -11.82
N ASP A 162 -23.22 -16.89 -12.71
CA ASP A 162 -22.42 -17.68 -13.64
C ASP A 162 -21.34 -18.49 -12.90
N TYR A 163 -20.73 -17.89 -11.88
CA TYR A 163 -19.70 -18.53 -11.06
C TYR A 163 -20.27 -19.36 -9.89
N CYS A 164 -21.55 -19.21 -9.56
CA CYS A 164 -22.15 -19.92 -8.43
C CYS A 164 -22.30 -21.43 -8.75
N ILE A 165 -21.59 -22.29 -8.01
CA ILE A 165 -21.63 -23.75 -8.20
C ILE A 165 -22.76 -24.45 -7.41
N GLY A 166 -23.60 -23.69 -6.72
CA GLY A 166 -24.78 -24.24 -6.05
C GLY A 166 -24.53 -25.10 -4.79
N CYS A 167 -23.34 -25.02 -4.18
CA CYS A 167 -22.96 -25.85 -3.03
C CYS A 167 -23.79 -25.64 -1.74
N GLY A 168 -24.56 -24.56 -1.66
CA GLY A 168 -25.46 -24.26 -0.52
C GLY A 168 -24.76 -23.80 0.77
N LEU A 169 -23.43 -23.65 0.77
CA LEU A 169 -22.66 -23.29 1.97
C LEU A 169 -23.06 -21.92 2.53
N CYS A 170 -23.35 -20.94 1.66
CA CYS A 170 -23.81 -19.61 2.05
C CYS A 170 -25.16 -19.65 2.78
N LYS A 171 -26.13 -20.43 2.28
CA LYS A 171 -27.43 -20.67 2.96
C LYS A 171 -27.26 -21.39 4.29
N LYS A 172 -26.31 -22.33 4.40
CA LYS A 172 -26.03 -23.06 5.65
C LYS A 172 -25.40 -22.16 6.72
N LEU A 173 -24.47 -21.30 6.32
CA LEU A 173 -23.77 -20.39 7.24
C LEU A 173 -24.60 -19.14 7.59
N SER A 174 -25.51 -18.71 6.70
CA SER A 174 -26.33 -17.52 6.91
C SER A 174 -27.71 -17.66 6.22
N PRO A 175 -28.63 -18.43 6.82
CA PRO A 175 -29.95 -18.73 6.23
C PRO A 175 -30.90 -17.51 6.19
N GLU A 176 -30.65 -16.55 7.06
CA GLU A 176 -31.36 -15.26 7.12
C GLU A 176 -31.11 -14.41 5.87
N HIS A 177 -29.96 -14.60 5.21
CA HIS A 177 -29.46 -13.70 4.17
C HIS A 177 -29.38 -14.34 2.78
N PHE A 178 -29.12 -15.64 2.71
CA PHE A 178 -29.02 -16.37 1.44
C PHE A 178 -30.15 -17.37 1.27
N GLU A 179 -30.73 -17.40 0.08
CA GLU A 179 -31.60 -18.47 -0.39
C GLU A 179 -30.99 -19.19 -1.59
N MET A 180 -31.56 -20.35 -1.90
CA MET A 180 -31.20 -21.12 -3.08
C MET A 180 -32.41 -21.13 -4.01
N VAL A 181 -32.27 -20.53 -5.19
CA VAL A 181 -33.26 -20.51 -6.27
C VAL A 181 -32.59 -21.10 -7.51
N ASP A 182 -33.21 -22.07 -8.17
CA ASP A 182 -32.67 -22.72 -9.38
C ASP A 182 -31.24 -23.25 -9.24
N LYS A 183 -30.92 -23.84 -8.08
CA LYS A 183 -29.57 -24.32 -7.70
C LYS A 183 -28.50 -23.21 -7.61
N LYS A 184 -28.87 -21.94 -7.66
CA LYS A 184 -27.99 -20.78 -7.50
C LYS A 184 -28.31 -20.05 -6.19
N ALA A 185 -27.31 -19.40 -5.63
CA ALA A 185 -27.50 -18.59 -4.42
C ALA A 185 -28.15 -17.25 -4.80
N ARG A 186 -29.15 -16.81 -4.05
CA ARG A 186 -29.74 -15.47 -4.16
C ARG A 186 -29.71 -14.75 -2.82
N TRP A 187 -29.59 -13.44 -2.92
CA TRP A 187 -29.53 -12.52 -1.79
C TRP A 187 -30.95 -12.08 -1.42
N LYS A 188 -31.35 -12.28 -0.16
CA LYS A 188 -32.73 -12.04 0.31
C LYS A 188 -33.06 -10.58 0.62
N LYS A 189 -32.05 -9.74 0.90
CA LYS A 189 -32.26 -8.36 1.37
C LYS A 189 -31.85 -7.33 0.32
N VAL A 190 -32.33 -6.09 0.44
CA VAL A 190 -31.97 -5.01 -0.51
C VAL A 190 -30.83 -4.13 0.01
N LYS A 191 -30.59 -4.12 1.33
CA LYS A 191 -29.53 -3.33 1.97
C LYS A 191 -28.85 -4.13 3.07
N VAL A 192 -27.56 -3.89 3.26
CA VAL A 192 -26.72 -4.50 4.31
C VAL A 192 -26.40 -3.42 5.35
N ASP A 193 -26.44 -3.76 6.64
CA ASP A 193 -25.96 -2.88 7.71
C ASP A 193 -24.51 -3.19 8.14
N ASP A 194 -23.85 -2.25 8.85
CA ASP A 194 -22.47 -2.39 9.33
C ASP A 194 -22.21 -3.66 10.17
N MET A 195 -23.25 -4.15 10.86
CA MET A 195 -23.19 -5.31 11.74
C MET A 195 -23.32 -6.62 10.96
N GLU A 196 -24.13 -6.62 9.90
CA GLU A 196 -24.34 -7.69 8.93
C GLU A 196 -23.09 -7.87 8.05
N ILE A 197 -22.41 -6.79 7.64
CA ILE A 197 -21.16 -6.86 6.87
C ILE A 197 -20.09 -7.67 7.62
N LYS A 198 -19.93 -7.44 8.92
CA LYS A 198 -18.98 -8.20 9.76
C LYS A 198 -19.32 -9.68 9.86
N LYS A 199 -20.62 -10.02 9.88
CA LYS A 199 -21.09 -11.42 9.90
C LYS A 199 -20.97 -12.10 8.54
N LEU A 200 -21.07 -11.35 7.44
CA LEU A 200 -21.06 -11.87 6.08
C LEU A 200 -19.66 -12.11 5.52
N ARG A 201 -18.64 -11.32 5.92
CA ARG A 201 -17.23 -11.53 5.52
C ARG A 201 -16.77 -13.00 5.60
N PRO A 202 -16.89 -13.70 6.76
CA PRO A 202 -16.44 -15.09 6.86
C PRO A 202 -17.27 -16.07 6.02
N VAL A 203 -18.50 -15.70 5.63
CA VAL A 203 -19.35 -16.51 4.75
C VAL A 203 -18.89 -16.37 3.31
N ILE A 204 -18.55 -15.15 2.90
CA ILE A 204 -18.05 -14.83 1.56
C ILE A 204 -16.69 -15.47 1.31
N GLU A 205 -15.77 -15.36 2.27
CA GLU A 205 -14.43 -15.96 2.18
C GLU A 205 -14.47 -17.50 2.05
N LYS A 206 -15.52 -18.14 2.60
CA LYS A 206 -15.73 -19.58 2.50
C LYS A 206 -16.38 -20.02 1.20
N CYS A 207 -16.77 -19.10 0.30
CA CYS A 207 -17.36 -19.44 -0.99
C CYS A 207 -16.30 -20.13 -1.89
N PRO A 208 -16.45 -21.44 -2.23
CA PRO A 208 -15.42 -22.17 -2.96
C PRO A 208 -15.16 -21.62 -4.36
N SER A 209 -16.21 -21.10 -5.01
CA SER A 209 -16.14 -20.53 -6.35
C SER A 209 -15.97 -19.01 -6.37
N LYS A 210 -15.81 -18.37 -5.20
CA LYS A 210 -15.72 -16.90 -5.05
C LYS A 210 -16.83 -16.13 -5.78
N ALA A 211 -18.01 -16.73 -5.87
CA ALA A 211 -19.17 -16.16 -6.58
C ALA A 211 -19.92 -15.09 -5.78
N ILE A 212 -19.51 -14.78 -4.55
CA ILE A 212 -20.17 -13.82 -3.67
C ILE A 212 -19.18 -12.69 -3.37
N GLY A 213 -19.64 -11.44 -3.42
CA GLY A 213 -18.83 -10.26 -3.12
C GLY A 213 -19.68 -9.12 -2.55
N PHE A 214 -19.02 -8.11 -2.00
CA PHE A 214 -19.68 -6.87 -1.59
C PHE A 214 -19.68 -5.86 -2.75
N LYS A 215 -20.69 -4.99 -2.79
CA LYS A 215 -20.85 -3.92 -3.77
C LYS A 215 -21.22 -2.61 -3.07
#